data_AF-A0AA43M7Z3-F1
#
_entry.id   AF-A0AA43M7Z3-F1
#
_cell.length_a   1.000
_cell.length_b   1.000
_cell.length_c   1.000
_cell.angle_alpha   90.00
_cell.angle_beta   90.00
_cell.angle_gamma   90.00
#
_symmetry.space_group_name_H-M   'P 1'
#
loop_
_entity.id
_entity.type
_entity.pdbx_description
1 polymer ?
#
loop_
_entity_poly.entity_id
_entity_poly.type
_entity_poly.pdbx_seq_one_letter_code
_entity_poly.pdbx_strand_id
1 'polypeptide(L)' 'MRIKITKSLFMKARELAASTDEGNQPLFFMEGEYPAILTPDGKIEVISTSTIKAYFSFSQFRERISLGEFVILEA' A
#
# COMPACT_ATOMS: atom_id res chain seq x y z
N MET A 1 -9.39 6.89 4.27
CA MET A 1 -8.24 6.48 5.09
C MET A 1 -6.94 7.07 4.54
N ARG A 2 -6.08 7.58 5.42
CA ARG A 2 -4.70 7.99 5.09
C ARG A 2 -3.74 7.21 5.96
N ILE A 3 -2.65 6.74 5.37
CA ILE A 3 -1.58 6.07 6.10
C ILE A 3 -0.28 6.83 5.91
N LYS A 4 0.60 6.80 6.90
CA LYS A 4 1.96 7.30 6.83
C LYS A 4 2.91 6.12 6.83
N ILE A 5 3.75 6.05 5.82
CA ILE A 5 4.92 5.19 5.77
C ILE A 5 6.03 5.87 6.56
N THR A 6 6.49 5.23 7.63
CA THR A 6 7.47 5.80 8.56
C THR A 6 8.91 5.53 8.15
N LYS A 7 9.12 4.55 7.29
CA LYS A 7 10.42 4.16 6.75
C LYS A 7 10.23 3.64 5.34
N SER A 8 11.07 4.07 4.41
CA SER A 8 11.00 3.60 3.03
C SER A 8 11.12 2.07 2.95
N LEU A 9 10.23 1.44 2.18
CA LEU A 9 10.15 -0.02 2.09
C LEU A 9 9.73 -0.49 0.69
N PHE A 10 10.07 -1.74 0.39
CA PHE A 10 9.61 -2.40 -0.82
C PHE A 10 8.23 -3.02 -0.60
N MET A 11 7.32 -2.74 -1.51
CA MET A 11 5.93 -3.14 -1.43
C MET A 11 5.50 -3.77 -2.74
N LYS A 12 4.74 -4.87 -2.67
CA LYS A 12 4.12 -5.45 -3.87
C LYS A 12 3.08 -4.46 -4.38
N ALA A 13 3.31 -3.95 -5.58
CA ALA A 13 2.39 -3.02 -6.20
C ALA A 13 2.08 -3.43 -7.63
N ARG A 14 0.88 -3.03 -8.03
CA ARG A 14 0.33 -3.20 -9.36
C ARG A 14 0.29 -1.84 -10.04
N GLU A 15 0.84 -1.79 -11.23
CA GLU A 15 0.69 -0.66 -12.12
C GLU A 15 -0.57 -0.87 -12.98
N LEU A 16 -1.55 0.02 -12.85
CA LEU A 16 -2.86 -0.08 -13.49
C LEU A 16 -2.80 0.14 -15.02
N ALA A 17 -1.68 0.66 -15.54
CA ALA A 17 -1.49 0.92 -16.97
C ALA A 17 -1.13 -0.33 -17.79
N ALA A 18 -0.68 -1.42 -17.15
CA ALA A 18 -0.36 -2.67 -17.82
C ALA A 18 -1.49 -3.69 -17.59
N SER A 19 -2.32 -3.88 -18.61
CA SER A 19 -3.35 -4.91 -18.71
C SER A 19 -2.76 -6.31 -18.85
N THR A 20 -1.90 -6.72 -17.91
CA THR A 20 -1.33 -8.06 -17.87
C THR A 20 -1.24 -8.53 -16.42
N ASP A 21 -1.63 -9.78 -16.19
CA ASP A 21 -1.66 -10.49 -14.91
C ASP A 21 -0.24 -10.71 -14.29
N GLU A 22 0.77 -9.98 -14.77
CA GLU A 22 2.17 -9.98 -14.31
C GLU A 22 2.44 -8.88 -13.25
N GLY A 23 1.41 -8.12 -12.87
CA GLY A 23 1.48 -6.86 -12.12
C GLY A 23 1.69 -6.97 -10.61
N ASN A 24 2.66 -7.76 -10.14
CA ASN A 24 3.11 -7.79 -8.75
C ASN A 24 4.62 -7.54 -8.66
N GLN A 25 5.08 -6.37 -9.13
CA GLN A 25 6.47 -5.98 -8.99
C GLN A 25 6.68 -5.31 -7.63
N PRO A 26 7.76 -5.64 -6.89
CA PRO A 26 8.12 -4.91 -5.69
C PRO A 26 8.55 -3.49 -6.06
N LEU A 27 7.71 -2.52 -5.73
CA LEU A 27 8.00 -1.10 -5.88
C LEU A 27 8.52 -0.51 -4.58
N PHE A 28 9.43 0.44 -4.71
CA PHE A 28 9.96 1.19 -3.59
C PHE A 28 9.02 2.34 -3.25
N PHE A 29 8.54 2.36 -2.00
CA PHE A 29 7.77 3.47 -1.47
C PHE A 29 8.62 4.23 -0.47
N MET A 30 8.67 5.55 -0.64
CA MET A 30 9.39 6.43 0.27
C MET A 30 8.61 6.61 1.57
N GLU A 31 9.28 7.09 2.60
CA GLU A 31 8.58 7.62 3.76
C GLU A 31 7.70 8.80 3.35
N GLY A 32 6.50 8.87 3.92
CA GLY A 32 5.53 9.88 3.53
C GLY A 32 4.09 9.47 3.80
N GLU A 33 3.17 10.37 3.50
CA GLU A 33 1.74 10.13 3.62
C GLU A 33 1.17 9.65 2.30
N TYR A 34 0.37 8.59 2.37
CA TYR A 34 -0.23 7.95 1.21
C TYR A 34 -1.74 7.78 1.42
N PRO A 35 -2.55 8.11 0.40
CA PRO A 35 -3.94 7.73 0.38
C PRO A 35 -4.06 6.20 0.39
N ALA A 36 -5.00 5.69 1.18
CA ALA A 36 -5.27 4.27 1.23
C ALA A 36 -6.78 3.99 1.27
N ILE A 37 -7.18 2.86 0.68
CA ILE A 37 -8.58 2.42 0.66
C ILE A 37 -8.67 0.97 1.12
N LEU A 38 -9.73 0.66 1.87
CA LEU A 38 -10.12 -0.71 2.16
C LEU A 38 -11.03 -1.19 1.04
N THR A 39 -10.63 -2.23 0.35
CA THR A 39 -11.41 -2.83 -0.72
C THR A 39 -12.49 -3.76 -0.17
N PRO A 40 -13.58 -4.02 -0.91
CA PRO A 40 -14.65 -4.93 -0.48
C PRO A 40 -14.16 -6.36 -0.20
N ASP A 41 -13.05 -6.80 -0.82
CA ASP A 41 -12.41 -8.09 -0.59
C ASP A 41 -11.47 -8.10 0.65
N GLY A 42 -11.50 -7.05 1.47
CA GLY A 42 -10.76 -6.98 2.74
C GLY A 42 -9.26 -6.73 2.56
N LYS A 43 -8.87 -6.13 1.43
CA LYS A 43 -7.48 -5.71 1.17
C LYS A 43 -7.32 -4.22 1.37
N ILE A 44 -6.10 -3.80 1.69
CA ILE A 44 -5.71 -2.40 1.73
C ILE A 44 -4.97 -2.07 0.44
N GLU A 45 -5.48 -1.08 -0.31
CA GLU A 45 -4.75 -0.47 -1.42
C GLU A 45 -4.10 0.82 -0.94
N VAL A 46 -2.78 0.93 -1.07
CA VAL A 46 -2.00 2.15 -0.83
C VAL A 46 -1.65 2.77 -2.18
N ILE A 47 -2.01 4.03 -2.38
CA ILE A 47 -1.92 4.70 -3.68
C ILE A 47 -0.71 5.63 -3.65
N SER A 48 0.30 5.38 -4.48
CA SER A 48 1.47 6.27 -4.65
C SER A 48 1.22 7.32 -5.71
N THR A 49 0.72 6.87 -6.85
CA THR A 49 0.35 7.70 -8.00
C THR A 49 -0.99 7.19 -8.55
N SER A 50 -1.62 7.92 -9.46
CA SER A 50 -2.87 7.48 -10.11
C SER A 50 -2.74 6.14 -10.84
N THR A 51 -1.51 5.71 -11.16
CA THR A 51 -1.21 4.45 -11.85
C THR A 51 -0.66 3.36 -10.94
N ILE A 52 -0.11 3.67 -9.76
CA ILE A 52 0.59 2.69 -8.90
C ILE A 52 -0.15 2.48 -7.58
N LYS A 53 -0.54 1.23 -7.34
CA LYS A 53 -1.25 0.81 -6.13
C LYS A 53 -0.57 -0.39 -5.48
N ALA A 54 -0.20 -0.28 -4.21
CA ALA A 54 0.27 -1.42 -3.40
C ALA A 54 -0.92 -2.12 -2.73
N TYR A 55 -0.92 -3.45 -2.75
CA TYR A 55 -2.02 -4.28 -2.25
C TYR A 55 -1.56 -5.13 -1.07
N PHE A 56 -2.30 -5.08 0.04
CA PHE A 56 -2.04 -5.89 1.23
C PHE A 56 -3.32 -6.58 1.70
N SER A 57 -3.19 -7.78 2.26
CA SER A 57 -4.27 -8.28 3.11
C SER A 57 -4.35 -7.47 4.40
N PHE A 58 -5.52 -7.45 5.03
CA PHE A 58 -5.68 -6.78 6.32
C PHE A 58 -4.70 -7.29 7.41
N SER A 59 -4.36 -8.58 7.39
CA SER A 59 -3.37 -9.16 8.31
C SER A 59 -1.96 -8.59 8.10
N GLN A 60 -1.52 -8.49 6.84
CA GLN A 60 -0.23 -7.89 6.50
C GLN A 60 -0.19 -6.41 6.89
N PHE A 61 -1.29 -5.70 6.68
CA PHE A 61 -1.39 -4.30 7.09
C PHE A 61 -1.26 -4.14 8.61
N ARG A 62 -1.95 -4.99 9.39
CA ARG A 62 -1.84 -4.99 10.86
C ARG A 62 -0.43 -5.33 11.35
N GLU A 63 0.22 -6.31 10.74
CA GLU A 63 1.61 -6.67 11.06
C GLU A 63 2.54 -5.46 10.85
N ARG A 64 2.45 -4.80 9.70
CA ARG A 64 3.25 -3.62 9.37
C ARG A 64 2.97 -2.42 10.29
N ILE A 65 1.73 -2.24 10.72
CA ILE A 65 1.40 -1.27 11.78
C ILE A 65 2.10 -1.65 13.10
N SER A 66 2.07 -2.93 13.49
CA SER A 66 2.70 -3.38 14.74
C SER A 66 4.22 -3.21 14.74
N LEU A 67 4.85 -3.31 13.58
CA LEU A 67 6.28 -3.04 13.36
C LEU A 67 6.59 -1.53 13.28
N GLY A 68 5.56 -0.69 13.33
CA GLY A 68 5.70 0.76 13.21
C GLY A 68 6.03 1.24 11.81
N GLU A 69 5.97 0.38 10.78
CA GLU A 69 6.23 0.74 9.38
C GLU A 69 5.12 1.63 8.80
N PHE A 70 3.90 1.47 9.34
CA PHE A 70 2.74 2.28 9.00
C PHE A 70 2.12 2.93 10.23
N VAL A 71 1.59 4.14 10.04
CA VAL A 71 0.73 4.85 11.00
C VAL A 71 -0.56 5.25 10.29
N ILE A 72 -1.72 4.99 10.90
CA ILE A 72 -3.01 5.47 10.38
C ILE A 72 -3.18 6.92 10.81
N LEU A 73 -3.36 7.84 9.86
CA LEU A 73 -3.56 9.26 10.14
C LEU A 73 -5.04 9.64 10.19
N GLU A 74 -5.85 9.07 9.30
CA GLU A 74 -7.30 9.27 9.24
C GLU A 74 -7.97 7.94 8.92
N ALA A 75 -8.95 7.54 9.73
CA ALA A 75 -9.74 6.32 9.55
C ALA A 75 -10.97 6.63 8.68
#